data_AF-A0A7Y5EZT2-F1
#
_entry.id   AF-A0A7Y5EZT2-F1
#
_cell.length_a   1.000
_cell.length_b   1.000
_cell.length_c   1.000
_cell.angle_alpha   90.00
_cell.angle_beta   90.00
_cell.angle_gamma   90.00
#
_symmetry.space_group_name_H-M   'P 1'
#
loop_
_entity.id
_entity.type
_entity.pdbx_description
1 polymer ?
#
loop_
_entity_poly.entity_id
_entity_poly.type
_entity_poly.pdbx_seq_one_letter_code
_entity_poly.pdbx_strand_id
1 'polypeptide(L)'
;LHYARASVPADLLACATARARKNLESGVAFSEGELSFYQLLNWERAIPFLPEGVAKDARDRILTAYRSLRPLTQEKLSELKVYMIAPSPDSLAALALPEIIEPMLENEIGNQAEDGAWWPGWHWGQYDDVWEVAKKEWAGRITVDCLLTLKNFGKL
;
A
#
# COMPACT_ATOMS: atom_id res chain seq x y z
N LEU A 1 -14.82 -4.49 10.22
CA LEU A 1 -15.87 -5.28 10.93
C LEU A 1 -16.19 -4.69 12.29
N HIS A 2 -15.20 -4.29 13.10
CA HIS A 2 -15.43 -3.71 14.43
C HIS A 2 -16.26 -2.40 14.41
N TYR A 3 -16.09 -1.55 13.39
CA TYR A 3 -16.93 -0.35 13.21
C TYR A 3 -18.42 -0.66 13.00
N ALA A 4 -18.73 -1.85 12.48
CA ALA A 4 -20.09 -2.32 12.22
C ALA A 4 -20.54 -3.38 13.23
N ARG A 5 -19.93 -3.43 14.43
CA ARG A 5 -20.18 -4.47 15.45
C ARG A 5 -21.65 -4.70 15.79
N ALA A 6 -22.48 -3.66 15.68
CA ALA A 6 -23.92 -3.75 15.95
C ALA A 6 -24.69 -4.57 14.91
N SER A 7 -24.13 -4.71 13.71
CA SER A 7 -24.77 -5.38 12.56
C SER A 7 -24.05 -6.67 12.15
N VAL A 8 -23.02 -7.09 12.88
CA VAL A 8 -22.22 -8.28 12.59
C VAL A 8 -22.44 -9.32 13.69
N PRO A 9 -22.73 -10.58 13.36
CA PRO A 9 -22.81 -11.66 14.35
C PRO A 9 -21.56 -11.71 15.24
N ALA A 10 -21.75 -11.77 16.56
CA ALA A 10 -20.67 -11.65 17.53
C ALA A 10 -19.63 -12.77 17.40
N ASP A 11 -20.09 -13.98 17.07
CA ASP A 11 -19.28 -15.16 16.77
C ASP A 11 -18.41 -14.94 15.52
N LEU A 12 -18.98 -14.42 14.44
CA LEU A 12 -18.23 -14.09 13.23
C LEU A 12 -17.14 -13.05 13.51
N LEU A 13 -17.47 -12.00 14.27
CA LEU A 13 -16.51 -10.97 14.65
C LEU A 13 -15.38 -11.53 15.53
N ALA A 14 -15.70 -12.41 16.47
CA ALA A 14 -14.73 -13.09 17.31
C ALA A 14 -13.80 -14.01 16.49
N CYS A 15 -14.36 -14.83 15.60
CA CYS A 15 -13.59 -15.70 14.72
C CYS A 15 -12.66 -14.90 13.78
N ALA A 16 -13.15 -13.83 13.16
CA ALA A 16 -12.33 -12.98 12.29
C ALA A 16 -11.18 -12.32 13.07
N THR A 17 -11.46 -11.87 14.29
CA THR A 17 -10.45 -11.26 15.18
C THR A 17 -9.39 -12.26 15.60
N ALA A 18 -9.79 -13.46 16.03
CA ALA A 18 -8.88 -14.54 16.41
C ALA A 18 -7.99 -14.95 15.23
N ARG A 19 -8.55 -15.03 14.01
CA ARG A 19 -7.78 -15.33 12.79
C ARG A 19 -6.79 -14.23 12.46
N ALA A 20 -7.19 -12.95 12.55
CA ALA A 20 -6.27 -11.83 12.33
C ALA A 20 -5.09 -11.88 13.31
N ARG A 21 -5.37 -12.08 14.61
CA ARG A 21 -4.33 -12.24 15.63
C ARG A 21 -3.38 -13.40 15.33
N LYS A 22 -3.92 -14.58 15.02
CA LYS A 22 -3.11 -15.76 14.66
C LYS A 22 -2.22 -15.50 13.43
N ASN A 23 -2.76 -14.86 12.39
CA ASN A 23 -1.99 -14.53 11.19
C ASN A 23 -0.87 -13.53 11.50
N LEU A 24 -1.17 -12.51 12.30
CA LEU A 24 -0.19 -11.52 12.75
C LEU A 24 0.95 -12.18 13.54
N GLU A 25 0.60 -13.06 14.49
CA GLU A 25 1.54 -13.78 15.36
C GLU A 25 2.41 -14.78 14.61
N SER A 26 1.87 -15.45 13.59
CA SER A 26 2.59 -16.46 12.80
C SER A 26 3.82 -15.93 12.07
N GLY A 27 3.95 -14.61 11.90
CA GLY A 27 5.07 -13.98 11.19
C GLY A 27 5.04 -14.18 9.67
N VAL A 28 4.20 -15.07 9.13
CA VAL A 28 4.03 -15.33 7.69
C VAL A 28 3.63 -14.07 6.92
N ALA A 29 2.90 -13.16 7.58
CA ALA A 29 2.52 -11.87 7.02
C ALA A 29 3.70 -10.88 6.84
N PHE A 30 4.85 -11.18 7.44
CA PHE A 30 6.02 -10.31 7.51
C PHE A 30 7.33 -11.05 7.17
N SER A 31 7.24 -12.31 6.71
CA SER A 31 8.40 -13.13 6.36
C SER A 31 9.00 -12.70 5.02
N GLU A 32 10.31 -12.90 4.87
CA GLU A 32 11.06 -12.52 3.68
C GLU A 32 10.54 -13.19 2.40
N GLY A 33 10.39 -12.39 1.34
CA GLY A 33 9.91 -12.80 0.02
C GLY A 33 9.45 -11.61 -0.84
N GLU A 34 9.28 -11.83 -2.15
CA GLU A 34 8.81 -10.82 -3.13
C GLU A 34 7.43 -10.23 -2.77
N LEU A 35 6.58 -11.00 -2.07
CA LEU A 35 5.23 -10.60 -1.67
C LEU A 35 5.15 -9.74 -0.38
N SER A 36 6.28 -9.43 0.25
CA SER A 36 6.32 -8.73 1.55
C SER A 36 5.65 -7.35 1.49
N PHE A 37 5.87 -6.55 0.45
CA PHE A 37 5.30 -5.20 0.35
C PHE A 37 3.77 -5.21 0.29
N TYR A 38 3.17 -6.03 -0.58
CA TYR A 38 1.72 -6.12 -0.68
C TYR A 38 1.09 -6.62 0.62
N GLN A 39 1.76 -7.52 1.35
CA GLN A 39 1.31 -7.95 2.66
C GLN A 39 1.34 -6.79 3.67
N LEU A 40 2.42 -6.01 3.72
CA LEU A 40 2.52 -4.81 4.58
C LEU A 40 1.41 -3.81 4.26
N LEU A 41 1.17 -3.51 2.97
CA LEU A 41 0.10 -2.61 2.54
C LEU A 41 -1.29 -3.11 2.92
N ASN A 42 -1.55 -4.40 2.74
CA ASN A 42 -2.83 -4.99 3.10
C ASN A 42 -3.07 -4.91 4.61
N TRP A 43 -2.03 -5.13 5.41
CA TRP A 43 -2.12 -4.96 6.86
C TRP A 43 -2.30 -3.51 7.27
N GLU A 44 -1.57 -2.57 6.67
CA GLU A 44 -1.72 -1.14 6.96
C GLU A 44 -3.15 -0.65 6.65
N ARG A 45 -3.69 -1.03 5.49
CA ARG A 45 -5.09 -0.72 5.10
C ARG A 45 -6.11 -1.39 6.02
N ALA A 46 -5.77 -2.50 6.67
CA ALA A 46 -6.64 -3.18 7.61
C ALA A 46 -6.66 -2.52 9.00
N ILE A 47 -5.62 -1.76 9.40
CA ILE A 47 -5.47 -1.17 10.74
C ILE A 47 -6.74 -0.49 11.26
N PRO A 48 -7.42 0.40 10.49
CA PRO A 48 -8.62 1.10 10.98
C PRO A 48 -9.80 0.17 11.31
N PHE A 49 -9.77 -1.07 10.84
CA PHE A 49 -10.84 -2.05 10.99
C PHE A 49 -10.55 -3.14 12.02
N LEU A 50 -9.33 -3.15 12.58
CA LEU A 50 -8.87 -4.09 13.60
C LEU A 50 -9.25 -3.61 15.01
N PRO A 51 -9.39 -4.52 15.99
CA PRO A 51 -9.50 -4.12 17.39
C PRO A 51 -8.18 -3.47 17.86
N GLU A 52 -8.29 -2.49 18.77
CA GLU A 52 -7.20 -1.60 19.19
C GLU A 52 -5.88 -2.32 19.50
N GLY A 53 -5.91 -3.40 20.30
CA GLY A 53 -4.72 -4.17 20.63
C GLY A 53 -4.06 -4.82 19.39
N VAL A 54 -4.85 -5.37 18.47
CA VAL A 54 -4.34 -5.98 17.23
C VAL A 54 -3.84 -4.90 16.27
N ALA A 55 -4.52 -3.75 16.21
CA ALA A 55 -4.12 -2.62 15.39
C ALA A 55 -2.75 -2.07 15.83
N LYS A 56 -2.54 -1.93 17.13
CA LYS A 56 -1.25 -1.52 17.71
C LYS A 56 -0.14 -2.52 17.38
N ASP A 57 -0.37 -3.81 17.66
CA ASP A 57 0.60 -4.87 17.37
C ASP A 57 0.95 -4.94 15.87
N ALA A 58 -0.04 -4.76 15.00
CA ALA A 58 0.16 -4.71 13.55
C ALA A 58 1.00 -3.51 13.13
N ARG A 59 0.72 -2.31 13.67
CA ARG A 59 1.48 -1.10 13.38
C ARG A 59 2.96 -1.27 13.73
N ASP A 60 3.25 -1.77 14.93
CA ASP A 60 4.62 -1.96 15.41
C ASP A 60 5.39 -2.98 14.58
N ARG A 61 4.72 -4.08 14.19
CA ARG A 61 5.30 -5.10 13.31
C ARG A 61 5.53 -4.60 11.89
N ILE A 62 4.59 -3.84 11.30
CA ILE A 62 4.75 -3.23 9.98
C ILE A 62 5.95 -2.28 9.96
N LEU A 63 6.06 -1.38 10.94
CA LEU A 63 7.19 -0.46 11.05
C LEU A 63 8.52 -1.19 11.19
N THR A 64 8.55 -2.26 11.99
CA THR A 64 9.74 -3.11 12.15
C THR A 64 10.11 -3.78 10.84
N ALA A 65 9.13 -4.35 10.14
CA ALA A 65 9.32 -5.00 8.85
C ALA A 65 9.84 -4.01 7.80
N TYR A 66 9.23 -2.83 7.62
CA TYR A 66 9.73 -1.82 6.69
C TYR A 66 11.20 -1.47 6.94
N ARG A 67 11.59 -1.28 8.21
CA ARG A 67 12.97 -0.98 8.58
C ARG A 67 13.95 -2.11 8.28
N SER A 68 13.49 -3.36 8.30
CA SER A 68 14.30 -4.54 8.00
C SER A 68 14.41 -4.87 6.51
N LEU A 69 13.67 -4.21 5.61
CA LEU A 69 13.70 -4.49 4.16
C LEU A 69 15.03 -4.10 3.47
N ARG A 70 16.08 -3.75 4.21
CA ARG A 70 17.36 -3.31 3.65
C ARG A 70 18.26 -4.50 3.27
N PRO A 71 19.00 -4.41 2.15
CA PRO A 71 18.99 -3.32 1.18
C PRO A 71 17.77 -3.38 0.25
N LEU A 72 17.17 -2.22 -0.03
CA LEU A 72 16.18 -2.06 -1.09
C LEU A 72 16.91 -1.86 -2.41
N THR A 73 16.79 -2.81 -3.32
CA THR A 73 17.39 -2.71 -4.66
C THR A 73 16.53 -1.87 -5.58
N GLN A 74 17.13 -1.28 -6.61
CA GLN A 74 16.40 -0.51 -7.63
C GLN A 74 15.31 -1.35 -8.31
N GLU A 75 15.58 -2.64 -8.54
CA GLU A 75 14.62 -3.61 -9.08
C GLU A 75 13.37 -3.72 -8.20
N LYS A 76 13.53 -3.96 -6.89
CA LYS A 76 12.41 -4.02 -5.94
C LYS A 76 11.64 -2.71 -5.85
N LEU A 77 12.33 -1.58 -5.98
CA LEU A 77 11.70 -0.26 -5.95
C LEU A 77 10.96 0.06 -7.25
N SER A 78 11.38 -0.46 -8.40
CA SER A 78 10.73 -0.18 -9.70
C SER A 78 9.32 -0.75 -9.82
N GLU A 79 9.01 -1.82 -9.09
CA GLU A 79 7.66 -2.40 -9.02
C GLU A 79 6.72 -1.61 -8.10
N LEU A 80 7.28 -0.77 -7.22
CA LEU A 80 6.53 -0.01 -6.25
C LEU A 80 6.33 1.42 -6.73
N LYS A 81 5.13 1.93 -6.51
CA LYS A 81 4.79 3.32 -6.77
C LYS A 81 4.51 4.02 -5.46
N VAL A 82 4.99 5.26 -5.35
CA VAL A 82 4.90 6.02 -4.10
C VAL A 82 3.45 6.20 -3.65
N TYR A 83 2.52 6.43 -4.60
CA TYR A 83 1.08 6.53 -4.31
C TYR A 83 0.47 5.24 -3.73
N MET A 84 1.09 4.07 -3.95
CA MET A 84 0.61 2.81 -3.39
C MET A 84 1.08 2.62 -1.94
N ILE A 85 2.35 2.96 -1.67
CA ILE A 85 3.02 2.63 -0.40
C ILE A 85 3.02 3.77 0.61
N ALA A 86 2.97 5.01 0.13
CA ALA A 86 3.03 6.21 0.93
C ALA A 86 2.10 7.28 0.34
N PRO A 87 0.76 7.08 0.38
CA PRO A 87 -0.20 8.07 -0.11
C PRO A 87 -0.23 9.37 0.72
N SER A 88 0.38 9.38 1.91
CA SER A 88 0.55 10.57 2.76
C SER A 88 1.81 10.48 3.63
N PRO A 89 2.30 11.61 4.17
CA PRO A 89 3.44 11.62 5.11
C PRO A 89 3.23 10.77 6.38
N ASP A 90 1.98 10.50 6.75
CA ASP A 90 1.62 9.69 7.93
C ASP A 90 1.59 8.18 7.65
N SER A 91 1.77 7.78 6.39
CA SER A 91 1.82 6.36 5.99
C SER A 91 3.01 5.67 6.66
N LEU A 92 2.85 4.40 7.05
CA LEU A 92 3.89 3.70 7.81
C LEU A 92 5.19 3.55 7.01
N ALA A 93 5.11 3.40 5.68
CA ALA A 93 6.28 3.42 4.81
C ALA A 93 7.01 4.77 4.83
N ALA A 94 6.28 5.90 4.80
CA ALA A 94 6.86 7.25 4.87
C ALA A 94 7.58 7.49 6.20
N LEU A 95 7.00 7.01 7.31
CA LEU A 95 7.61 7.10 8.63
C LEU A 95 8.83 6.19 8.80
N ALA A 96 8.81 5.00 8.19
CA ALA A 96 9.87 4.01 8.34
C ALA A 96 11.04 4.16 7.37
N LEU A 97 10.80 4.74 6.19
CA LEU A 97 11.72 4.82 5.06
C LEU A 97 11.74 6.22 4.41
N PRO A 98 11.87 7.33 5.18
CA PRO A 98 11.78 8.68 4.63
C PRO A 98 12.81 8.96 3.53
N GLU A 99 14.02 8.41 3.66
CA GLU A 99 15.10 8.56 2.68
C GLU A 99 14.86 7.80 1.36
N ILE A 100 13.89 6.88 1.34
CA ILE A 100 13.47 6.15 0.15
C ILE A 100 12.26 6.83 -0.48
N ILE A 101 11.30 7.26 0.34
CA ILE A 101 10.07 7.90 -0.13
C ILE A 101 10.36 9.23 -0.83
N GLU A 102 11.29 10.04 -0.31
CA GLU A 102 11.61 11.34 -0.92
C GLU A 102 12.12 11.20 -2.38
N PRO A 103 13.15 10.37 -2.68
CA PRO A 103 13.53 10.09 -4.07
C PRO A 103 12.41 9.47 -4.91
N MET A 104 11.55 8.63 -4.33
CA MET A 104 10.42 8.06 -5.07
C MET A 104 9.39 9.12 -5.47
N LEU A 105 9.14 10.13 -4.64
CA LEU A 105 8.28 11.27 -4.98
C LEU A 105 8.85 12.06 -6.17
N GLU A 106 10.14 12.40 -6.13
CA GLU A 106 10.81 13.12 -7.21
C GLU A 106 10.81 12.32 -8.53
N ASN A 107 11.04 11.01 -8.44
CA ASN A 107 10.93 10.13 -9.59
C ASN A 107 9.49 10.07 -10.14
N GLU A 108 8.47 10.05 -9.28
CA GLU A 108 7.08 10.03 -9.73
C GLU A 108 6.70 11.34 -10.44
N ILE A 109 7.17 12.51 -9.94
CA ILE A 109 7.02 13.81 -10.61
C ILE A 109 7.66 13.78 -12.00
N GLY A 110 8.89 13.27 -12.09
CA GLY A 110 9.61 13.16 -13.37
C GLY A 110 8.98 12.18 -14.37
N ASN A 111 8.12 11.26 -13.91
CA ASN A 111 7.42 10.28 -14.74
C ASN A 111 6.05 10.76 -15.22
N GLN A 112 5.61 11.98 -14.86
CA GLN A 112 4.39 12.56 -15.42
C GLN A 112 4.54 12.73 -16.93
N ALA A 113 3.56 12.24 -17.71
CA ALA A 113 3.58 12.40 -19.16
C ALA A 113 3.25 13.86 -19.56
N GLU A 114 3.56 14.23 -20.81
CA GLU A 114 3.33 15.58 -21.34
C GLU A 114 1.86 16.02 -21.30
N ASP A 115 0.92 15.06 -21.36
CA ASP A 115 -0.52 15.29 -21.22
C ASP A 115 -0.97 15.48 -19.75
N GLY A 116 -0.03 15.41 -18.81
CA GLY A 116 -0.25 15.53 -17.37
C GLY A 116 -0.69 14.23 -16.69
N ALA A 117 -0.85 13.12 -17.42
CA ALA A 117 -1.31 11.85 -16.88
C ALA A 117 -0.15 10.95 -16.42
N TRP A 118 -0.47 10.03 -15.53
CA TRP A 118 0.35 8.85 -15.25
C TRP A 118 -0.29 7.63 -15.88
N TRP A 119 0.41 7.03 -16.85
CA TRP A 119 -0.07 5.87 -17.59
C TRP A 119 0.33 4.55 -16.90
N PRO A 120 -0.48 3.48 -17.00
CA PRO A 120 -0.09 2.17 -16.47
C PRO A 120 1.21 1.68 -17.10
N GLY A 121 2.17 1.29 -16.26
CA GLY A 121 3.43 0.64 -16.69
C GLY A 121 3.29 -0.86 -16.92
N TRP A 122 2.07 -1.39 -16.84
CA TRP A 122 1.75 -2.82 -16.93
C TRP A 122 0.63 -3.06 -17.95
N HIS A 123 0.46 -4.31 -18.38
CA HIS A 123 -0.57 -4.75 -19.31
C HIS A 123 -1.12 -6.10 -18.84
N TRP A 124 -2.42 -6.36 -19.04
CA TRP A 124 -3.03 -7.65 -18.66
C TRP A 124 -2.51 -8.88 -19.42
N GLY A 125 -1.89 -8.71 -20.59
CA GLY A 125 -1.47 -9.81 -21.47
C GLY A 125 -2.61 -10.63 -22.09
N GLN A 126 -3.86 -10.15 -21.96
CA GLN A 126 -5.08 -10.77 -22.50
C GLN A 126 -6.16 -9.68 -22.65
N TYR A 127 -7.15 -9.94 -23.53
CA TYR A 127 -8.25 -9.02 -23.84
C TYR A 127 -7.77 -7.65 -24.35
N ASP A 128 -6.85 -7.63 -25.32
CA ASP A 128 -6.21 -6.41 -25.81
C ASP A 128 -7.22 -5.36 -26.34
N ASP A 129 -8.32 -5.83 -26.92
CA ASP A 129 -9.43 -5.00 -27.39
C ASP A 129 -10.12 -4.24 -26.25
N VAL A 130 -10.24 -4.87 -25.09
CA VAL A 130 -10.81 -4.26 -23.87
C VAL A 130 -9.74 -3.46 -23.11
N TRP A 131 -8.47 -3.88 -23.18
CA TRP A 131 -7.36 -3.24 -22.49
C TRP A 131 -7.19 -1.78 -22.92
N GLU A 132 -7.33 -1.44 -24.20
CA GLU A 132 -7.17 -0.05 -24.65
C GLU A 132 -8.20 0.91 -24.02
N VAL A 133 -9.39 0.42 -23.69
CA VAL A 133 -10.39 1.18 -22.93
C VAL A 133 -10.00 1.25 -21.46
N ALA A 134 -9.72 0.10 -20.85
CA ALA A 134 -9.37 0.00 -19.43
C ALA A 134 -8.09 0.79 -19.10
N LYS A 135 -7.12 0.85 -20.01
CA LYS A 135 -5.86 1.57 -19.86
C LYS A 135 -6.09 3.06 -19.59
N LYS A 136 -7.07 3.67 -20.27
CA LYS A 136 -7.46 5.08 -20.04
C LYS A 136 -8.12 5.26 -18.67
N GLU A 137 -8.98 4.34 -18.27
CA GLU A 137 -9.62 4.37 -16.96
C GLU A 137 -8.60 4.22 -15.83
N TRP A 138 -7.66 3.28 -15.99
CA TRP A 138 -6.54 3.10 -15.09
C TRP A 138 -5.64 4.34 -15.05
N ALA A 139 -5.33 4.95 -16.19
CA ALA A 139 -4.57 6.19 -16.23
C ALA A 139 -5.26 7.30 -15.41
N GLY A 140 -6.59 7.44 -15.52
CA GLY A 140 -7.36 8.37 -14.69
C GLY A 140 -7.24 8.09 -13.19
N ARG A 141 -7.40 6.83 -12.77
CA ARG A 141 -7.25 6.41 -11.37
C ARG A 141 -5.85 6.70 -10.84
N ILE A 142 -4.80 6.28 -11.58
CA ILE A 142 -3.40 6.45 -11.20
C ILE A 142 -3.05 7.93 -11.12
N THR A 143 -3.47 8.73 -12.10
CA THR A 143 -3.24 10.17 -12.11
C THR A 143 -3.81 10.84 -10.86
N VAL A 144 -5.05 10.51 -10.47
CA VAL A 144 -5.65 11.04 -9.24
C VAL A 144 -4.87 10.60 -8.01
N ASP A 145 -4.46 9.33 -7.93
CA ASP A 145 -3.68 8.82 -6.79
C ASP A 145 -2.31 9.51 -6.69
N CYS A 146 -1.60 9.70 -7.80
CA CYS A 146 -0.34 10.45 -7.85
C CYS A 146 -0.55 11.90 -7.40
N LEU A 147 -1.52 12.61 -7.96
CA LEU A 147 -1.79 14.01 -7.62
C LEU A 147 -2.17 14.17 -6.14
N LEU A 148 -3.04 13.31 -5.61
CA LEU A 148 -3.40 13.35 -4.18
C LEU A 148 -2.20 13.07 -3.30
N THR A 149 -1.36 12.11 -3.68
CA THR A 149 -0.13 11.78 -2.94
C THR A 149 0.80 12.99 -2.94
N LEU A 150 1.16 13.54 -4.10
CA LEU A 150 2.03 14.70 -4.21
C LEU A 150 1.48 15.91 -3.44
N LYS A 151 0.17 16.16 -3.52
CA LYS A 151 -0.51 17.19 -2.73
C LYS A 151 -0.34 16.96 -1.22
N ASN A 152 -0.54 15.74 -0.74
CA ASN A 152 -0.41 15.39 0.68
C ASN A 152 1.03 15.60 1.20
N PHE A 153 2.03 15.48 0.33
CA PHE A 153 3.43 15.77 0.63
C PHE A 153 3.84 17.23 0.37
N GLY A 154 2.92 18.09 -0.11
CA GLY A 154 3.21 19.49 -0.41
C GLY A 154 4.09 19.71 -1.65
N LYS A 155 4.00 18.79 -2.62
CA LYS A 155 4.77 18.78 -3.88
C LYS A 155 3.96 19.27 -5.10
N LEU A 156 2.78 19.85 -4.87
CA LEU A 156 1.89 20.46 -5.87
C LEU A 156 1.51 21.89 -5.49
#